data_AF-A0A820L414-F1
#
_entry.id   AF-A0A820L414-F1
#
_cell.length_a   1.000
_cell.length_b   1.000
_cell.length_c   1.000
_cell.angle_alpha   90.00
_cell.angle_beta   90.00
_cell.angle_gamma   90.00
#
_symmetry.space_group_name_H-M   'P 1'
#
loop_
_entity.id
_entity.type
_entity.pdbx_description
1 polymer ?
#
loop_
_entity_poly.entity_id
_entity_poly.type
_entity_poly.pdbx_seq_one_letter_code
_entity_poly.pdbx_strand_id
1 'polypeptide(L)'
;MKNIQYLAQSSNKLAIKKKYCNDNIQSPPLSYPKTWEQFYDIGLEIEAPRNRSNAIWPENVSYVEVLIRAPDDVQLTCEIKYNNVRVENGSLAQYDNEKKLWQLLFAPETTGLHELIVYARRVNDNQSSFNSVVKFNLDVNKL
;
A
#
# COMPACT_ATOMS: atom_id res chain seq x y z
N MET A 1 1.52 38.31 53.97
CA MET A 1 0.89 37.69 52.77
C MET A 1 1.82 37.93 51.58
N LYS A 2 2.20 36.83 50.89
CA LYS A 2 2.73 36.69 49.50
C LYS A 2 3.88 37.62 49.05
N ASN A 3 5.11 37.13 48.87
CA ASN A 3 5.70 36.28 47.80
C ASN A 3 6.14 37.01 46.50
N ILE A 4 7.46 36.88 46.24
CA ILE A 4 8.15 36.54 44.98
C ILE A 4 8.48 37.67 43.96
N GLN A 5 9.80 37.90 43.87
CA GLN A 5 10.70 38.07 42.70
C GLN A 5 10.10 38.25 41.30
N TYR A 6 10.68 39.16 40.50
CA TYR A 6 10.97 38.90 39.08
C TYR A 6 12.31 39.53 38.65
N LEU A 7 13.28 38.67 38.34
CA LEU A 7 14.49 38.94 37.57
C LEU A 7 14.15 38.75 36.09
N ALA A 8 14.44 39.74 35.24
CA ALA A 8 14.44 39.56 33.79
C ALA A 8 15.89 39.26 33.35
N GLN A 9 16.17 38.02 32.98
CA GLN A 9 17.43 37.62 32.34
C GLN A 9 17.18 37.13 30.91
N SER A 10 17.78 37.87 29.98
CA SER A 10 18.48 37.43 28.76
C SER A 10 17.91 36.25 27.95
N SER A 11 17.29 36.58 26.81
CA SER A 11 17.02 35.62 25.73
C SER A 11 18.30 35.22 25.00
N ASN A 12 18.80 34.01 25.25
CA ASN A 12 19.80 33.35 24.40
C ASN A 12 19.11 32.68 23.21
N LYS A 13 19.25 33.27 22.02
CA LYS A 13 18.73 32.75 20.76
C LYS A 13 19.76 31.78 20.16
N LEU A 14 19.64 30.49 20.46
CA LEU A 14 20.43 29.43 19.82
C LEU A 14 19.96 29.25 18.37
N ALA A 15 20.80 29.67 17.42
CA ALA A 15 20.64 29.34 16.00
C ALA A 15 21.11 27.88 15.79
N ILE A 16 20.15 26.96 15.68
CA ILE A 16 20.45 25.57 15.31
C ILE A 16 20.73 25.53 13.81
N LYS A 17 22.02 25.46 13.47
CA LYS A 17 22.54 25.24 12.12
C LYS A 17 22.12 23.84 11.67
N LYS A 18 21.05 23.72 10.89
CA LYS A 18 20.61 22.44 10.28
C LYS A 18 21.72 21.94 9.35
N LYS A 19 22.47 20.94 9.81
CA LYS A 19 23.43 20.18 9.03
C LYS A 19 22.62 19.22 8.16
N TYR A 20 22.50 19.53 6.87
CA TYR A 20 21.96 18.59 5.89
C TYR A 20 22.98 17.45 5.73
N CYS A 21 22.67 16.27 6.24
CA CYS A 21 23.36 15.04 5.84
C CYS A 21 22.85 14.70 4.44
N ASN A 22 23.74 14.83 3.46
CA ASN A 22 23.52 14.36 2.10
C ASN A 22 23.70 12.84 2.11
N ASP A 23 22.70 12.14 2.62
CA ASP A 23 22.66 10.69 2.52
C ASP A 23 22.31 10.37 1.07
N ASN A 24 23.29 9.84 0.34
CA ASN A 24 23.09 9.22 -0.97
C ASN A 24 22.20 7.98 -0.77
N ILE A 25 20.91 8.19 -0.54
CA ILE A 25 19.90 7.13 -0.47
C ILE A 25 19.78 6.62 -1.89
N GLN A 26 20.49 5.54 -2.20
CA GLN A 26 20.27 4.78 -3.41
C GLN A 26 18.81 4.33 -3.39
N SER A 27 17.95 5.09 -4.07
CA SER A 27 16.54 4.73 -4.18
C SER A 27 16.48 3.34 -4.78
N PRO A 28 15.68 2.41 -4.20
CA PRO A 28 15.51 1.11 -4.83
C PRO A 28 15.09 1.31 -6.28
N PRO A 29 15.59 0.49 -7.22
CA PRO A 29 15.28 0.63 -8.62
C PRO A 29 13.76 0.66 -8.81
N LEU A 30 13.30 1.61 -9.64
CA LEU A 30 11.89 1.70 -10.00
C LEU A 30 11.47 0.38 -10.65
N SER A 31 10.44 -0.25 -10.12
CA SER A 31 9.80 -1.41 -10.73
C SER A 31 8.30 -1.20 -10.73
N TYR A 32 7.60 -1.78 -11.70
CA TYR A 32 6.15 -1.63 -11.81
C TYR A 32 5.50 -3.00 -11.76
N PRO A 33 4.31 -3.10 -11.14
CA PRO A 33 3.59 -4.36 -11.12
C PRO A 33 3.16 -4.73 -12.53
N LYS A 34 2.86 -6.01 -12.74
CA LYS A 34 2.29 -6.44 -14.02
C LYS A 34 0.87 -5.90 -14.11
N THR A 35 0.59 -5.07 -15.10
CA THR A 35 -0.76 -4.55 -15.39
C THR A 35 -1.31 -5.19 -16.67
N TRP A 36 -2.63 -5.32 -16.74
CA TRP A 36 -3.36 -5.64 -17.98
C TRP A 36 -4.00 -4.40 -18.57
N GLU A 37 -4.41 -4.43 -19.85
CA GLU A 37 -5.02 -3.30 -20.56
C GLU A 37 -6.19 -2.66 -19.78
N GLN A 38 -7.06 -3.52 -19.24
CA GLN A 38 -8.23 -3.11 -18.47
C GLN A 38 -7.90 -2.26 -17.23
N PHE A 39 -6.69 -2.34 -16.68
CA PHE A 39 -6.26 -1.45 -15.60
C PHE A 39 -6.35 0.02 -16.01
N TYR A 40 -5.93 0.32 -17.24
CA TYR A 40 -5.95 1.67 -17.79
C TYR A 40 -7.36 2.05 -18.28
N ASP A 41 -8.08 1.12 -18.91
CA ASP A 41 -9.42 1.38 -19.47
C ASP A 41 -10.47 1.79 -18.42
N ILE A 42 -10.30 1.30 -17.19
CA ILE A 42 -11.20 1.64 -16.08
C ILE A 42 -10.58 2.66 -15.11
N GLY A 43 -9.43 3.24 -15.45
CA GLY A 43 -8.82 4.35 -14.72
C GLY A 43 -8.39 4.01 -13.30
N LEU A 44 -7.77 2.84 -13.09
CA LEU A 44 -7.19 2.49 -11.78
C LEU A 44 -5.87 3.22 -11.53
N GLU A 45 -5.61 3.56 -10.27
CA GLU A 45 -4.34 4.12 -9.84
C GLU A 45 -3.83 3.42 -8.58
N ILE A 46 -2.54 3.09 -8.54
CA ILE A 46 -1.90 2.44 -7.38
C ILE A 46 -1.35 3.52 -6.46
N GLU A 47 -1.91 3.61 -5.26
CA GLU A 47 -1.44 4.52 -4.21
C GLU A 47 -0.33 3.87 -3.38
N ALA A 48 -0.48 2.58 -3.05
CA ALA A 48 0.54 1.80 -2.35
C ALA A 48 0.49 0.33 -2.80
N PRO A 49 1.65 -0.33 -3.04
CA PRO A 49 3.00 0.23 -2.99
C PRO A 49 3.30 1.08 -4.24
N ARG A 50 3.70 2.33 -4.03
CA ARG A 50 3.98 3.26 -5.13
C ARG A 50 5.30 2.94 -5.83
N ASN A 51 5.29 2.93 -7.16
CA ASN A 51 6.47 2.70 -8.00
C ASN A 51 7.23 1.40 -7.67
N ARG A 52 6.49 0.34 -7.30
CA ARG A 52 7.06 -0.97 -6.99
C ARG A 52 6.21 -2.09 -7.58
N SER A 53 6.89 -3.08 -8.14
CA SER A 53 6.31 -4.37 -8.54
C SER A 53 6.01 -5.29 -7.36
N ASN A 54 6.68 -5.04 -6.23
CA ASN A 54 6.63 -5.90 -5.07
C ASN A 54 5.97 -5.17 -3.90
N ALA A 55 5.04 -5.87 -3.24
CA ALA A 55 4.53 -5.46 -1.95
C ALA A 55 5.59 -5.73 -0.86
N ILE A 56 5.64 -4.87 0.15
CA ILE A 56 6.64 -4.95 1.22
C ILE A 56 6.04 -5.79 2.35
N TRP A 57 6.65 -6.92 2.67
CA TRP A 57 6.27 -7.70 3.84
C TRP A 57 6.67 -6.96 5.12
N PRO A 58 5.72 -6.54 5.96
CA PRO A 58 6.03 -5.80 7.18
C PRO A 58 6.50 -6.73 8.29
N GLU A 59 7.31 -6.22 9.22
CA GLU A 59 7.92 -7.05 10.26
C GLU A 59 7.00 -7.38 11.45
N ASN A 60 5.97 -6.54 11.68
CA ASN A 60 5.19 -6.52 12.92
C ASN A 60 3.67 -6.69 12.70
N VAL A 61 3.25 -7.05 11.50
CA VAL A 61 1.83 -7.35 11.20
C VAL A 61 1.75 -8.57 10.30
N SER A 62 0.61 -9.27 10.36
CA SER A 62 0.39 -10.55 9.67
C SER A 62 -0.21 -10.41 8.27
N TYR A 63 -0.18 -9.21 7.69
CA TYR A 63 -0.73 -8.94 6.37
C TYR A 63 0.03 -7.81 5.67
N VAL A 64 -0.06 -7.78 4.35
CA VAL A 64 0.37 -6.64 3.55
C VAL A 64 -0.84 -5.91 2.97
N GLU A 65 -0.73 -4.59 2.86
CA GLU A 65 -1.77 -3.74 2.29
C GLU A 65 -1.36 -3.24 0.90
N VAL A 66 -2.30 -3.30 -0.03
CA VAL A 66 -2.25 -2.62 -1.33
C VAL A 66 -3.42 -1.63 -1.38
N LEU A 67 -3.12 -0.38 -1.70
CA LEU A 67 -4.09 0.71 -1.81
C LEU A 67 -4.27 1.08 -3.27
N ILE A 68 -5.52 1.03 -3.74
CA ILE A 68 -5.88 1.35 -5.12
C ILE A 68 -7.00 2.39 -5.12
N ARG A 69 -6.83 3.44 -5.92
CA ARG A 69 -7.88 4.37 -6.27
C ARG A 69 -8.62 3.84 -7.50
N ALA A 70 -9.93 3.88 -7.45
CA ALA A 70 -10.81 3.45 -8.54
C ALA A 70 -11.97 4.44 -8.68
N PRO A 71 -12.55 4.59 -9.89
CA PRO A 71 -13.80 5.32 -10.07
C PRO A 71 -14.96 4.71 -9.28
N ASP A 72 -15.99 5.52 -9.01
CA ASP A 72 -17.17 5.13 -8.22
C ASP A 72 -17.99 3.99 -8.88
N ASP A 73 -17.87 3.81 -10.20
CA ASP A 73 -18.53 2.74 -10.96
C ASP A 73 -17.69 1.45 -11.04
N VAL A 74 -16.59 1.33 -10.30
CA VAL A 74 -15.69 0.18 -10.31
C VAL A 74 -15.67 -0.54 -8.96
N GLN A 75 -15.83 -1.86 -9.00
CA GLN A 75 -15.62 -2.76 -7.88
C GLN A 75 -14.31 -3.51 -8.02
N LEU A 76 -13.58 -3.63 -6.92
CA LEU A 76 -12.37 -4.45 -6.84
C LEU A 76 -12.60 -5.69 -5.97
N THR A 77 -11.88 -6.75 -6.32
CA THR A 77 -11.65 -7.91 -5.46
C THR A 77 -10.21 -8.36 -5.63
N CYS A 78 -9.73 -9.26 -4.79
CA CYS A 78 -8.35 -9.71 -4.83
C CYS A 78 -8.20 -11.14 -4.36
N GLU A 79 -7.07 -11.75 -4.73
CA GLU A 79 -6.64 -13.05 -4.22
C GLU A 79 -5.12 -13.08 -4.05
N ILE A 80 -4.65 -14.00 -3.21
CA ILE A 80 -3.24 -14.35 -3.06
C ILE A 80 -3.01 -15.78 -3.55
N LYS A 81 -1.91 -16.00 -4.27
CA LYS A 81 -1.45 -17.32 -4.73
C LYS A 81 -0.07 -17.64 -4.20
N TYR A 82 0.14 -18.91 -3.86
CA TYR A 82 1.42 -19.51 -3.55
C TYR A 82 1.60 -20.75 -4.43
N ASN A 83 2.70 -20.85 -5.18
CA ASN A 83 2.94 -21.94 -6.14
C ASN A 83 1.75 -22.20 -7.09
N ASN A 84 1.16 -21.13 -7.64
CA ASN A 84 -0.04 -21.13 -8.49
C ASN A 84 -1.32 -21.66 -7.82
N VAL A 85 -1.29 -21.97 -6.52
CA VAL A 85 -2.46 -22.39 -5.74
C VAL A 85 -3.00 -21.18 -5.00
N ARG A 86 -4.32 -20.98 -5.04
CA ARG A 86 -4.99 -19.92 -4.28
C ARG A 86 -4.89 -20.23 -2.78
N VAL A 87 -4.54 -19.23 -1.99
CA VAL A 87 -4.62 -19.31 -0.52
C VAL A 87 -6.04 -18.94 -0.12
N GLU A 88 -6.79 -19.90 0.41
CA GLU A 88 -8.17 -19.69 0.86
C GLU A 88 -8.21 -18.74 2.05
N ASN A 89 -9.14 -17.79 2.06
CA ASN A 89 -9.26 -16.73 3.08
C ASN A 89 -8.00 -15.84 3.28
N GLY A 90 -7.00 -15.94 2.41
CA GLY A 90 -5.76 -15.16 2.50
C GLY A 90 -5.88 -13.73 1.99
N SER A 91 -7.06 -13.27 1.58
CA SER A 91 -7.25 -11.96 0.96
C SER A 91 -8.58 -11.32 1.34
N LEU A 92 -8.57 -10.00 1.55
CA LEU A 92 -9.76 -9.19 1.83
C LEU A 92 -9.71 -7.90 1.02
N ALA A 93 -10.80 -7.58 0.33
CA ALA A 93 -10.98 -6.30 -0.36
C ALA A 93 -12.07 -5.49 0.34
N GLN A 94 -11.77 -4.25 0.72
CA GLN A 94 -12.72 -3.34 1.34
C GLN A 94 -12.55 -1.93 0.79
N TYR A 95 -13.66 -1.19 0.68
CA TYR A 95 -13.63 0.21 0.27
C TYR A 95 -13.68 1.13 1.49
N ASP A 96 -12.66 1.98 1.64
CA ASP A 96 -12.60 3.01 2.66
C ASP A 96 -13.27 4.28 2.12
N ASN A 97 -14.49 4.54 2.60
CA ASN A 97 -15.30 5.70 2.18
C ASN A 97 -14.68 7.04 2.56
N GLU A 98 -13.91 7.10 3.65
CA GLU A 98 -13.28 8.33 4.13
C GLU A 98 -12.09 8.70 3.26
N LYS A 99 -11.26 7.71 2.91
CA LYS A 99 -10.08 7.91 2.05
C LYS A 99 -10.39 7.89 0.56
N LYS A 100 -11.56 7.36 0.18
CA LYS A 100 -11.94 7.08 -1.22
C LYS A 100 -10.96 6.13 -1.90
N LEU A 101 -10.54 5.11 -1.17
CA LEU A 101 -9.57 4.10 -1.61
C LEU A 101 -10.06 2.69 -1.34
N TRP A 102 -9.72 1.78 -2.24
CA TRP A 102 -9.80 0.36 -1.98
C TRP A 102 -8.57 -0.08 -1.17
N GLN A 103 -8.83 -0.73 -0.04
CA GLN A 103 -7.83 -1.41 0.77
C GLN A 103 -7.90 -2.90 0.47
N LEU A 104 -6.81 -3.44 -0.08
CA LEU A 104 -6.66 -4.84 -0.40
C LEU A 104 -5.63 -5.43 0.56
N LEU A 105 -6.08 -6.29 1.46
CA LEU A 105 -5.27 -6.91 2.50
C LEU A 105 -4.97 -8.34 2.11
N PHE A 106 -3.71 -8.76 2.27
CA PHE A 106 -3.25 -10.10 1.93
C PHE A 106 -2.49 -10.70 3.11
N ALA A 107 -2.95 -11.85 3.59
CA ALA A 107 -2.41 -12.61 4.70
C ALA A 107 -1.85 -13.95 4.18
N PRO A 108 -0.54 -14.04 3.90
CA PRO A 108 0.10 -15.30 3.52
C PRO A 108 0.15 -16.27 4.72
N GLU A 109 -0.02 -17.57 4.45
CA GLU A 109 0.05 -18.63 5.46
C GLU A 109 1.42 -19.33 5.51
N THR A 110 2.25 -19.10 4.49
CA THR A 110 3.57 -19.72 4.33
C THR A 110 4.62 -18.66 3.98
N THR A 111 5.89 -18.97 4.24
CA THR A 111 7.01 -18.15 3.74
C THR A 111 7.28 -18.45 2.27
N GLY A 112 7.82 -17.48 1.54
CA GLY A 112 8.24 -17.59 0.14
C GLY A 112 7.57 -16.57 -0.76
N LEU A 113 7.70 -16.79 -2.07
CA LEU A 113 7.19 -15.89 -3.10
C LEU A 113 5.70 -16.14 -3.37
N HIS A 114 4.91 -15.10 -3.16
CA HIS A 114 3.47 -15.07 -3.40
C HIS A 114 3.13 -14.11 -4.54
N GLU A 115 2.03 -14.39 -5.23
CA GLU A 115 1.44 -13.48 -6.21
C GLU A 115 0.17 -12.85 -5.61
N LEU A 116 0.09 -11.53 -5.62
CA LEU A 116 -1.11 -10.79 -5.21
C LEU A 116 -1.81 -10.32 -6.48
N ILE A 117 -3.00 -10.84 -6.75
CA ILE A 117 -3.74 -10.54 -7.97
C ILE A 117 -4.97 -9.72 -7.60
N VAL A 118 -5.12 -8.58 -8.28
CA VAL A 118 -6.28 -7.71 -8.16
C VAL A 118 -7.14 -7.88 -9.39
N TYR A 119 -8.44 -7.98 -9.16
CA TYR A 119 -9.44 -8.03 -10.19
C TYR A 119 -10.38 -6.84 -10.10
N ALA A 120 -10.93 -6.45 -11.24
CA ALA A 120 -11.90 -5.36 -11.31
C ALA A 120 -13.05 -5.68 -12.25
N ARG A 121 -14.18 -5.02 -12.00
CA ARG A 121 -15.33 -4.95 -12.91
C ARG A 121 -16.05 -3.62 -12.75
N ARG A 122 -16.82 -3.22 -13.77
CA ARG A 122 -17.77 -2.11 -13.63
C ARG A 122 -19.07 -2.59 -13.00
N VAL A 123 -19.66 -1.80 -12.12
CA VAL A 123 -20.91 -2.14 -11.40
C VAL A 123 -22.09 -2.31 -12.35
N ASN A 124 -22.13 -1.55 -13.43
CA ASN A 124 -23.22 -1.62 -14.40
C ASN A 124 -23.17 -2.88 -15.27
N ASP A 125 -22.05 -3.60 -15.25
CA ASP A 125 -21.83 -4.83 -16.00
C ASP A 125 -21.99 -6.05 -15.09
N ASN A 126 -23.20 -6.21 -14.53
CA ASN A 126 -23.53 -7.27 -13.57
C ASN A 126 -23.38 -8.69 -14.13
N GLN A 127 -23.26 -8.85 -15.46
CA GLN A 127 -23.05 -10.15 -16.10
C GLN A 127 -21.56 -10.44 -16.37
N SER A 128 -20.69 -9.43 -16.26
CA SER A 128 -19.25 -9.62 -16.45
C SER A 128 -18.58 -10.27 -15.24
N SER A 129 -17.68 -11.21 -15.54
CA SER A 129 -16.71 -11.71 -14.59
C SER A 129 -15.71 -10.63 -14.21
N PHE A 130 -15.19 -10.70 -12.99
CA PHE A 130 -14.03 -9.93 -12.59
C PHE A 130 -12.81 -10.33 -13.41
N ASN A 131 -12.15 -9.36 -14.02
CA ASN A 131 -10.96 -9.57 -14.84
C ASN A 131 -9.70 -9.15 -14.08
N SER A 132 -8.59 -9.85 -14.28
CA SER A 132 -7.31 -9.49 -13.68
C SER A 132 -6.83 -8.14 -14.24
N VAL A 133 -6.49 -7.21 -13.36
CA VAL A 133 -6.07 -5.86 -13.74
C VAL A 133 -4.65 -5.55 -13.31
N VAL A 134 -4.20 -6.04 -12.15
CA VAL A 134 -2.82 -5.85 -11.69
C VAL A 134 -2.35 -7.03 -10.85
N LYS A 135 -1.06 -7.35 -10.95
CA LYS A 135 -0.38 -8.37 -10.16
C LYS A 135 0.89 -7.81 -9.54
N PHE A 136 1.00 -7.98 -8.22
CA PHE A 136 2.20 -7.73 -7.44
C PHE A 136 2.85 -9.05 -7.03
N ASN A 137 4.14 -9.00 -6.74
CA ASN A 137 4.80 -10.09 -6.03
C ASN A 137 4.96 -9.72 -4.55
N LEU A 138 4.98 -10.72 -3.68
CA LEU A 138 5.25 -10.56 -2.26
C LEU A 138 6.23 -11.64 -1.83
N ASP A 139 7.38 -11.25 -1.29
CA ASP A 139 8.35 -12.18 -0.71
C ASP A 139 8.20 -12.19 0.81
N VAL A 140 7.76 -13.32 1.35
CA VAL A 140 7.48 -13.51 2.78
C VAL A 140 8.64 -14.26 3.41
N ASN A 141 9.46 -13.55 4.19
CA ASN A 141 10.65 -14.13 4.81
C ASN A 141 10.44 -14.62 6.26
N LYS A 142 9.33 -14.24 6.89
CA LYS A 142 8.94 -14.63 8.26
C LYS A 142 7.42 -14.50 8.43
N LEU A 143 6.81 -15.26 9.35
CA LEU A 143 5.38 -15.18 9.70
C LEU A 143 5.22 -14.83 11.19
#